data_AF-A0A8F6WIK5-F1
#
_entry.id   AF-A0A8F6WIK5-F1
#
_cell.length_a   1.000
_cell.length_b   1.000
_cell.length_c   1.000
_cell.angle_alpha   90.00
_cell.angle_beta   90.00
_cell.angle_gamma   90.00
#
_symmetry.space_group_name_H-M   'P 1'
#
loop_
_entity.id
_entity.type
_entity.pdbx_description
1 polymer ?
#
loop_
_entity_poly.entity_id
_entity_poly.type
_entity_poly.pdbx_seq_one_letter_code
_entity_poly.pdbx_strand_id
1 'polypeptide(L)' 'MRTVSIFKNGNNRAIRLPRDLDFEGVSELEIVREGDRIILRPLRPSWSSFLELEKADPGFMTEREDVVCDEGRFNL' A
#
# COMPACT_ATOMS: atom_id res chain seq x y z
N MET A 1 13.53 7.89 20.33
CA MET A 1 12.48 8.90 20.08
C MET A 1 13.11 10.13 19.48
N ARG A 2 12.56 10.66 18.38
CA ARG A 2 12.98 11.94 17.80
C ARG A 2 11.82 12.92 17.85
N THR A 3 12.13 14.17 18.14
CA THR A 3 11.18 15.28 18.09
C THR A 3 11.37 16.02 16.76
N VAL A 4 10.25 16.42 16.15
CA VAL A 4 10.26 17.27 14.95
C VAL A 4 9.53 18.57 15.26
N SER A 5 10.00 19.67 14.67
CA SER A 5 9.33 20.96 14.80
C SER A 5 8.14 21.04 13.86
N ILE A 6 7.02 21.59 14.34
CA ILE A 6 5.85 21.91 13.51
C ILE A 6 5.95 23.37 13.10
N PHE A 7 5.79 23.66 11.82
CA PHE A 7 5.84 25.03 11.26
C PHE A 7 4.57 25.34 10.47
N LYS A 8 4.33 26.62 10.17
CA LYS A 8 3.22 27.06 9.32
C LYS A 8 3.61 26.94 7.84
N ASN A 9 2.71 26.42 7.03
CA ASN A 9 2.79 26.41 5.58
C ASN A 9 1.48 26.98 5.00
N GLY A 10 1.49 28.28 4.70
CA GLY A 10 0.25 29.02 4.40
C GLY A 10 -0.74 28.97 5.56
N ASN A 11 -1.98 28.55 5.26
CA ASN A 11 -3.03 28.35 6.28
C ASN A 11 -2.90 27.03 7.05
N ASN A 12 -1.97 26.16 6.67
CA ASN A 12 -1.79 24.82 7.24
C ASN A 12 -0.59 24.75 8.19
N ARG A 13 -0.51 23.65 8.94
CA ARG A 13 0.69 23.25 9.70
C ARG A 13 1.36 22.07 9.00
N ALA A 14 2.69 22.05 9.04
CA ALA A 14 3.50 20.99 8.43
C ALA A 14 4.61 20.53 9.38
N ILE A 15 5.05 19.29 9.19
CA ILE A 15 6.26 18.74 9.81
C ILE A 15 7.31 18.51 8.71
N ARG A 16 8.59 18.58 9.08
CA ARG A 16 9.66 18.08 8.21
C ARG A 16 9.85 16.61 8.50
N LEU A 17 9.63 15.76 7.50
CA LEU A 17 9.90 14.34 7.62
C LEU A 17 11.42 14.13 7.53
N PRO A 18 12.07 13.53 8.53
CA PRO A 18 13.49 13.17 8.43
C PRO A 18 13.72 12.20 7.27
N ARG A 19 14.82 12.36 6.54
CA ARG A 19 15.12 11.58 5.33
C ARG A 19 15.16 10.07 5.56
N ASP A 20 15.55 9.65 6.75
CA ASP A 20 15.58 8.24 7.16
C ASP A 20 14.22 7.67 7.55
N LEU A 21 13.20 8.52 7.69
CA LEU A 21 11.80 8.15 7.92
C LEU A 21 10.92 8.41 6.68
N ASP A 22 11.53 8.78 5.55
CA ASP A 22 10.83 9.07 4.31
C ASP A 22 10.40 7.78 3.58
N PHE A 23 9.38 7.88 2.74
CA PHE A 23 8.87 6.76 1.94
C PHE A 23 9.34 6.90 0.50
N GLU A 24 10.26 6.04 0.07
CA GLU A 24 10.75 6.05 -1.30
C GLU A 24 9.63 5.74 -2.30
N GLY A 25 9.51 6.58 -3.33
CA GLY A 25 8.54 6.39 -4.42
C GLY A 25 7.07 6.69 -4.06
N VAL A 26 6.79 7.28 -2.89
CA VAL A 26 5.43 7.61 -2.45
C VAL A 26 5.23 9.13 -2.43
N SER A 27 4.24 9.61 -3.18
CA SER A 27 3.87 11.03 -3.20
C SER A 27 2.78 11.40 -2.20
N GLU A 28 2.00 10.41 -1.74
CA GLU A 28 0.81 10.63 -0.90
C GLU A 28 0.73 9.63 0.25
N LEU A 29 0.40 10.14 1.43
CA LEU A 29 0.18 9.35 2.65
C LEU A 29 -1.26 9.52 3.10
N GLU A 30 -1.87 8.43 3.54
CA GLU A 30 -3.09 8.49 4.31
C GLU A 30 -2.78 8.96 5.74
N ILE A 31 -3.64 9.83 6.27
CA ILE A 31 -3.56 10.35 7.64
C ILE A 31 -4.72 9.81 8.47
N VAL A 32 -4.40 9.13 9.57
CA VAL A 32 -5.37 8.59 10.53
C VAL A 32 -5.09 9.17 11.92
N ARG A 33 -6.14 9.54 12.65
CA ARG A 33 -6.04 10.04 14.02
C ARG A 33 -6.57 9.02 15.02
N GLU A 34 -5.74 8.67 15.99
CA GLU A 34 -6.10 7.79 17.11
C GLU A 34 -5.80 8.52 18.42
N GLY A 35 -6.82 9.17 18.99
CA GLY A 35 -6.67 9.98 20.20
C GLY A 35 -5.73 11.18 19.99
N ASP A 36 -4.58 11.13 20.67
CA ASP A 36 -3.49 12.11 20.58
C ASP A 36 -2.43 11.77 19.52
N ARG A 37 -2.58 10.63 18.84
CA ARG A 37 -1.65 10.15 17.81
C ARG A 37 -2.14 10.48 16.41
N ILE A 38 -1.20 10.84 15.55
CA ILE A 38 -1.40 10.90 14.10
C ILE A 38 -0.55 9.79 13.49
N ILE A 39 -1.18 8.92 12.72
CA ILE A 39 -0.55 7.82 12.00
C ILE A 39 -0.55 8.21 10.52
N LEU A 40 0.64 8.22 9.93
CA LEU A 40 0.85 8.40 8.49
C LEU A 40 1.24 7.06 7.89
N ARG A 41 0.57 6.63 6.83
CA ARG A 41 0.93 5.41 6.10
C ARG A 41 0.84 5.63 4.59
N PRO A 42 1.69 4.96 3.79
CA PRO A 42 1.60 5.05 2.33
C PRO A 42 0.18 4.75 1.85
N LEU A 43 -0.34 5.60 0.97
CA LEU A 43 -1.60 5.31 0.30
C LEU A 43 -1.35 4.16 -0.68
N ARG A 44 -1.69 2.94 -0.27
CA ARG A 44 -1.64 1.77 -1.15
C ARG A 44 -3.03 1.46 -1.67
N PRO A 45 -3.14 1.01 -2.94
CA PRO A 45 -4.40 0.50 -3.44
C PRO A 45 -4.90 -0.64 -2.54
N SER A 46 -6.17 -0.60 -2.15
CA SER A 46 -6.79 -1.67 -1.38
C SER A 46 -7.24 -2.80 -2.31
N TRP A 47 -7.65 -3.96 -1.77
CA TRP A 47 -8.28 -4.99 -2.62
C TRP A 47 -9.51 -4.46 -3.36
N SER A 48 -10.22 -3.47 -2.80
CA SER A 48 -11.37 -2.85 -3.47
C SER A 48 -10.96 -2.10 -4.75
N SER A 49 -9.77 -1.51 -4.80
CA SER A 49 -9.30 -0.81 -6.02
C SER A 49 -8.97 -1.77 -7.16
N PHE A 50 -8.84 -3.08 -6.89
CA PHE A 50 -8.70 -4.08 -7.95
C PHE A 50 -9.91 -4.09 -8.90
N LEU A 51 -11.11 -3.75 -8.38
CA LEU A 51 -12.32 -3.66 -9.19
C LEU A 51 -12.30 -2.51 -10.21
N GLU A 52 -11.45 -1.52 -10.00
CA GLU A 52 -11.30 -0.36 -10.88
C GLU A 52 -10.32 -0.61 -12.03
N LEU A 53 -9.55 -1.72 -11.97
CA LEU A 53 -8.62 -2.09 -13.01
C LEU A 53 -9.36 -2.64 -14.24
N GLU A 54 -8.75 -2.46 -15.40
CA GLU A 54 -9.25 -3.03 -16.64
C GLU A 54 -9.27 -4.56 -16.58
N LYS A 55 -10.26 -5.16 -17.24
CA LYS A 55 -10.32 -6.61 -17.37
C LYS A 55 -9.09 -7.11 -18.14
N ALA A 56 -8.62 -8.28 -17.77
CA ALA A 56 -7.62 -8.98 -18.56
C ALA A 56 -8.12 -9.21 -20.00
N ASP A 57 -7.18 -9.28 -20.94
CA ASP A 57 -7.48 -9.57 -22.33
C ASP A 57 -8.22 -10.90 -22.49
N PRO A 58 -9.08 -11.07 -23.51
CA PRO A 58 -9.81 -12.31 -23.73
C PRO A 58 -8.93 -13.56 -23.89
N GLY A 59 -7.68 -13.38 -24.36
CA GLY A 59 -6.69 -14.45 -24.51
C GLY A 59 -5.81 -14.69 -23.27
N PHE A 60 -5.99 -13.91 -22.20
CA PHE A 60 -5.19 -14.05 -20.99
C PHE A 60 -5.55 -15.35 -20.28
N MET A 61 -4.55 -16.22 -20.09
CA MET A 61 -4.69 -17.53 -19.44
C MET A 61 -5.75 -18.45 -20.09
N THR A 62 -5.90 -18.41 -21.42
CA THR A 62 -6.74 -19.39 -22.15
C THR A 62 -6.26 -20.82 -21.94
N GLU A 63 -4.94 -21.01 -21.86
CA GLU A 63 -4.30 -22.25 -21.43
C GLU A 63 -3.61 -21.99 -20.09
N ARG A 64 -3.85 -22.87 -19.12
CA ARG A 64 -3.20 -22.86 -17.82
C ARG A 64 -2.75 -24.27 -17.51
N GLU A 65 -1.44 -24.49 -17.59
CA GLU A 65 -0.85 -25.77 -17.22
C GLU A 65 -0.97 -25.99 -15.71
N ASP A 66 -1.31 -27.23 -15.32
CA ASP A 66 -1.24 -27.64 -13.93
C ASP A 66 0.22 -27.79 -13.53
N VAL A 67 0.70 -26.86 -12.71
CA VAL A 67 2.04 -26.90 -12.09
C VAL A 67 2.12 -27.92 -10.95
N VAL A 68 0.99 -28.46 -10.50
CA VAL A 68 0.93 -29.56 -9.54
C VAL A 68 0.39 -30.79 -10.26
N CYS A 69 1.28 -31.60 -10.80
CA CYS A 69 0.96 -33.00 -11.08
C CYS A 69 0.68 -33.64 -9.71
N ASP A 70 -0.40 -34.40 -9.58
CA ASP A 70 -0.72 -35.12 -8.36
C ASP A 70 0.45 -36.06 -7.98
N GLU A 71 1.34 -35.59 -7.09
CA GLU A 71 2.45 -36.37 -6.54
C GLU A 71 1.96 -37.43 -5.53
N GLY A 72 0.70 -37.86 -5.61
CA GLY A 72 0.11 -38.84 -4.70
C GLY A 72 0.04 -38.36 -3.25
N ARG A 73 -0.14 -37.04 -3.02
CA ARG A 73 -0.11 -36.44 -1.67
C ARG A 73 -1.32 -36.79 -0.80
N PHE A 74 -2.33 -37.47 -1.37
CA PHE A 74 -3.49 -37.96 -0.64
C PHE A 74 -3.80 -39.40 -1.03
N ASN A 75 -3.17 -40.36 -0.34
CA ASN A 75 -3.72 -41.71 -0.23
C ASN A 75 -4.56 -41.77 1.06
N LEU A 76 -5.86 -42.04 0.92
CA LEU A 76 -6.83 -42.16 2.02
C LEU A 76 -7.18 -43.63 2.27
#